data_AF-A0A232FIK3-F1
#
_entry.id   AF-A0A232FIK3-F1
#
_cell.length_a   1.000
_cell.length_b   1.000
_cell.length_c   1.000
_cell.angle_alpha   90.00
_cell.angle_beta   90.00
_cell.angle_gamma   90.00
#
_symmetry.space_group_name_H-M   'P 1'
#
loop_
_entity.id
_entity.type
_entity.pdbx_description
1 polymer ?
#
loop_
_entity_poly.entity_id
_entity_poly.type
_entity_poly.pdbx_seq_one_letter_code
_entity_poly.pdbx_strand_id
1 'polypeptide(L)'
;MLSQKILNVIKFSKNQVYQAWNTQFLTTSARVLNRNEWSEEKPNLYDEETSGSVIEKRESDRKSNLVKEDDNIIYAILKSNLELTPWGMKKYFTKKKIEIEKQRQGFSQERIDFLGADLAVAHFLVFQGGKVKFRGSDKWVELNEDKKTADLPSLFNPNYILTAFDASGIEIYYEGLETLNNVPKVTHINFSRSPHFDDWFMDKLSSMYPNLEYLDVSDCPKLSERGLEALYKNSKLKTLIVTNHYKSAAFELTCMMLQDILPELKINIITPKEKMKPIINTYLIT
;
A
#
# COMPACT_ATOMS: atom_id res chain seq x y z
N MET A 1 13.04 31.60 23.05
CA MET A 1 11.86 30.88 23.59
C MET A 1 10.91 30.60 22.43
N LEU A 2 10.64 29.34 22.11
CA LEU A 2 9.71 28.97 21.03
C LEU A 2 8.28 29.38 21.41
N SER A 3 7.58 30.08 20.52
CA SER A 3 6.20 30.53 20.73
C SER A 3 5.28 29.36 21.12
N GLN A 4 4.33 29.59 22.04
CA GLN A 4 3.31 28.62 22.44
C GLN A 4 2.60 27.97 21.23
N LYS A 5 2.45 28.70 20.12
CA LYS A 5 1.89 28.18 18.87
C LYS A 5 2.76 27.09 18.24
N ILE A 6 4.09 27.27 18.26
CA ILE A 6 5.05 26.29 17.73
C ILE A 6 5.08 25.05 18.64
N LEU A 7 5.05 25.23 19.96
CA LEU A 7 4.98 24.13 20.91
C LEU A 7 3.70 23.29 20.76
N ASN A 8 2.57 23.92 20.48
CA ASN A 8 1.30 23.22 20.25
C ASN A 8 1.29 22.44 18.93
N VAL A 9 1.90 22.98 17.86
CA VAL A 9 2.08 22.25 16.59
C VAL A 9 3.02 21.06 16.77
N ILE A 10 4.10 21.22 17.55
CA ILE A 10 5.02 20.12 17.89
C ILE A 10 4.30 19.04 18.72
N LYS A 11 3.45 19.42 19.69
CA LYS A 11 2.65 18.45 20.47
C LYS A 11 1.61 17.71 19.62
N PHE A 12 0.92 18.40 18.73
CA PHE A 12 -0.03 17.80 17.79
C PHE A 12 0.66 16.82 16.82
N SER A 13 1.83 17.22 16.30
CA SER A 13 2.67 16.38 15.44
C SER A 13 3.23 15.16 16.17
N LYS A 14 3.65 15.31 17.44
CA LYS A 14 4.04 14.17 18.29
C LYS A 14 2.90 13.16 18.38
N ASN A 15 1.67 13.59 18.64
CA ASN A 15 0.54 12.67 18.80
C ASN A 15 0.25 11.90 17.50
N GLN A 16 0.32 12.53 16.32
CA GLN A 16 0.17 11.83 15.03
C GLN A 16 1.29 10.82 14.73
N VAL A 17 2.54 11.18 15.03
CA VAL A 17 3.70 10.30 14.81
C VAL A 17 3.68 9.11 15.78
N TYR A 18 3.37 9.33 17.06
CA TYR A 18 3.23 8.26 18.05
C TYR A 18 2.08 7.30 17.75
N GLN A 19 0.94 7.79 17.25
CA GLN A 19 -0.17 6.91 16.83
C GLN A 19 0.22 6.04 15.62
N ALA A 20 1.00 6.59 14.68
CA ALA A 20 1.53 5.83 13.55
C ALA A 20 2.58 4.77 13.97
N TRP A 21 3.36 5.05 15.02
CA TRP A 21 4.37 4.13 15.58
C TRP A 21 3.74 3.03 16.44
N ASN A 22 2.69 3.32 17.22
CA ASN A 22 2.01 2.33 18.05
C ASN A 22 1.16 1.32 17.25
N THR A 23 0.62 1.70 16.08
CA THR A 23 -0.03 0.74 15.18
C THR A 23 0.94 -0.34 14.65
N GLN A 24 2.24 -0.04 14.62
CA GLN A 24 3.30 -0.96 14.19
C GLN A 24 3.56 -2.09 15.20
N PHE A 25 3.15 -1.91 16.47
CA PHE A 25 3.29 -2.91 17.53
C PHE A 25 2.03 -3.78 17.74
N LEU A 26 0.86 -3.35 17.25
CA LEU A 26 -0.42 -4.05 17.51
C LEU A 26 -0.88 -5.00 16.39
N THR A 27 -0.29 -4.94 15.19
CA THR A 27 -0.70 -5.80 14.06
C THR A 27 -0.02 -7.16 14.00
N THR A 28 0.83 -7.51 14.97
CA THR A 28 1.53 -8.82 14.98
C THR A 28 1.07 -9.79 16.07
N SER A 29 0.17 -9.40 16.99
CA SER A 29 -0.25 -10.32 18.06
C SER A 29 -1.68 -10.11 18.53
N ALA A 30 -2.66 -10.48 17.69
CA ALA A 30 -3.98 -10.85 18.22
C ALA A 30 -3.90 -12.29 18.76
N ARG A 31 -4.00 -12.41 20.10
CA ARG A 31 -4.11 -13.60 20.97
C ARG A 31 -2.85 -13.98 21.75
N VAL A 32 -2.53 -13.18 22.77
CA VAL A 32 -1.99 -13.75 24.02
C VAL A 32 -3.20 -14.21 24.84
N LEU A 33 -3.64 -15.45 24.62
CA LEU A 33 -4.45 -16.15 25.62
C LEU A 33 -3.51 -16.57 26.74
N ASN A 34 -3.68 -15.92 27.88
CA ASN A 34 -2.97 -16.20 29.11
C ASN A 34 -3.80 -17.19 29.94
N ARG A 35 -3.29 -18.38 30.27
CA ARG A 35 -3.62 -19.08 31.52
C ARG A 35 -2.70 -20.29 31.82
N ASN A 36 -1.95 -20.16 32.93
CA ASN A 36 -1.49 -21.14 33.93
C ASN A 36 -0.44 -22.20 33.50
N GLU A 37 0.56 -22.62 34.28
CA GLU A 37 0.80 -22.61 35.74
C GLU A 37 2.30 -22.92 36.04
N TRP A 38 2.70 -22.82 37.31
CA TRP A 38 4.04 -22.96 37.95
C TRP A 38 4.83 -24.26 37.58
N SER A 39 6.13 -24.49 37.83
CA SER A 39 7.10 -24.09 38.87
C SER A 39 8.53 -24.59 38.50
N GLU A 40 9.55 -23.85 38.95
CA GLU A 40 10.90 -24.21 39.45
C GLU A 40 11.75 -25.43 38.94
N GLU A 41 13.02 -25.10 38.63
CA GLU A 41 14.30 -25.83 38.87
C GLU A 41 14.80 -27.01 37.96
N LYS A 42 15.78 -26.65 37.08
CA LYS A 42 17.11 -27.23 36.65
C LYS A 42 17.53 -28.69 37.05
N PRO A 43 18.61 -29.31 36.45
CA PRO A 43 19.30 -29.14 35.13
C PRO A 43 19.77 -30.46 34.41
N ASN A 44 20.37 -30.29 33.21
CA ASN A 44 21.50 -31.02 32.56
C ASN A 44 21.33 -32.15 31.51
N LEU A 45 22.16 -31.99 30.46
CA LEU A 45 22.92 -32.97 29.64
C LEU A 45 22.22 -33.71 28.47
N TYR A 46 22.30 -33.20 27.24
CA TYR A 46 23.30 -33.51 26.19
C TYR A 46 22.91 -32.76 24.89
N ASP A 47 23.92 -32.33 24.14
CA ASP A 47 23.84 -31.45 22.97
C ASP A 47 23.18 -32.11 21.75
N GLU A 48 22.27 -31.39 21.09
CA GLU A 48 22.08 -31.54 19.65
C GLU A 48 21.75 -30.17 19.02
N GLU A 49 22.54 -29.85 18.01
CA GLU A 49 22.66 -28.57 17.33
C GLU A 49 21.33 -28.13 16.71
N THR A 50 20.78 -27.00 17.17
CA THR A 50 19.67 -26.30 16.51
C THR A 50 20.17 -24.99 15.91
N SER A 51 20.41 -25.06 14.61
CA SER A 51 20.75 -23.97 13.68
C SER A 51 19.67 -22.90 13.49
N GLY A 52 18.67 -22.81 14.38
CA GLY A 52 17.59 -21.83 14.36
C GLY A 52 17.77 -20.61 15.29
N SER A 53 18.55 -20.72 16.36
CA SER A 53 18.58 -19.69 17.42
C SER A 53 19.63 -18.60 17.23
N VAL A 54 20.69 -18.86 16.45
CA VAL A 54 21.75 -17.87 16.19
C VAL A 54 21.31 -16.83 15.16
N ILE A 55 20.42 -17.19 14.24
CA ILE A 55 19.85 -16.29 13.24
C ILE A 55 18.83 -15.35 13.89
N GLU A 56 17.91 -15.88 14.71
CA GLU A 56 16.92 -15.07 15.42
C GLU A 56 17.56 -14.10 16.44
N LYS A 57 18.59 -14.52 17.19
CA LYS A 57 19.32 -13.59 18.06
C LYS A 57 20.06 -12.54 17.25
N ARG A 58 20.79 -12.92 16.18
CA ARG A 58 21.48 -11.96 15.30
C ARG A 58 20.53 -11.04 14.54
N GLU A 59 19.29 -11.44 14.28
CA GLU A 59 18.26 -10.61 13.65
C GLU A 59 17.55 -9.72 14.66
N SER A 60 17.33 -10.17 15.90
CA SER A 60 16.85 -9.33 16.99
C SER A 60 17.90 -8.31 17.41
N ASP A 61 19.18 -8.67 17.39
CA ASP A 61 20.32 -7.80 17.69
C ASP A 61 20.64 -6.89 16.51
N ARG A 62 20.46 -7.32 15.24
CA ARG A 62 20.53 -6.43 14.07
C ARG A 62 19.33 -5.50 13.98
N LYS A 63 18.10 -5.96 14.24
CA LYS A 63 16.91 -5.11 14.26
C LYS A 63 16.95 -4.16 15.46
N SER A 64 17.46 -4.56 16.62
CA SER A 64 17.64 -3.65 17.76
C SER A 64 18.83 -2.71 17.62
N ASN A 65 19.89 -3.09 16.90
CA ASN A 65 21.01 -2.18 16.57
C ASN A 65 20.72 -1.25 15.37
N LEU A 66 19.83 -1.63 14.44
CA LEU A 66 19.37 -0.73 13.36
C LEU A 66 18.28 0.25 13.82
N VAL A 67 17.64 0.00 14.96
CA VAL A 67 16.54 0.82 15.50
C VAL A 67 16.98 1.74 16.64
N LYS A 68 18.24 1.69 17.11
CA LYS A 68 18.67 2.49 18.28
C LYS A 68 19.40 3.80 18.01
N GLU A 69 19.62 4.20 16.75
CA GLU A 69 20.46 5.38 16.47
C GLU A 69 19.72 6.69 16.16
N ASP A 70 18.41 6.69 15.88
CA ASP A 70 17.70 7.90 15.41
C ASP A 70 16.34 8.18 16.10
N ASP A 71 16.09 7.66 17.31
CA ASP A 71 14.79 7.83 17.99
C ASP A 71 14.54 9.23 18.56
N ASN A 72 15.56 10.11 18.56
CA ASN A 72 15.37 11.50 18.93
C ASN A 72 14.94 12.32 17.72
N ILE A 73 13.63 12.52 17.56
CA ILE A 73 13.04 13.44 16.57
C ILE A 73 13.74 14.82 16.59
N ILE A 74 14.15 15.28 17.77
CA ILE A 74 14.91 16.53 17.94
C ILE A 74 16.29 16.43 17.27
N TYR A 75 16.99 15.31 17.42
CA TYR A 75 18.28 15.05 16.79
C TYR A 75 18.17 14.93 15.26
N ALA A 76 17.15 14.22 14.76
CA ALA A 76 16.87 14.15 13.33
C ALA A 76 16.53 15.53 12.73
N ILE A 77 15.78 16.36 13.46
CA ILE A 77 15.49 17.75 13.08
C ILE A 77 16.76 18.62 13.09
N LEU A 78 17.63 18.48 14.11
CA LEU A 78 18.89 19.22 14.23
C LEU A 78 19.93 18.82 13.17
N LYS A 79 19.96 17.54 12.76
CA LYS A 79 20.85 17.01 11.71
C LYS A 79 20.38 17.41 10.32
N SER A 80 19.07 17.59 10.13
CA SER A 80 18.53 18.12 8.88
C SER A 80 18.77 19.63 8.80
N ASN A 81 19.19 20.14 7.63
CA ASN A 81 19.23 21.59 7.34
C ASN A 81 17.79 22.14 7.22
N LEU A 82 17.01 22.04 8.29
CA LEU A 82 15.60 22.42 8.32
C LEU A 82 15.47 23.93 8.47
N GLU A 83 14.82 24.56 7.51
CA GLU A 83 14.31 25.91 7.71
C GLU A 83 13.24 25.88 8.82
N LEU A 84 13.56 26.43 10.00
CA LEU A 84 12.66 26.52 11.16
C LEU A 84 11.52 27.55 10.96
N THR A 85 11.11 27.78 9.72
CA THR A 85 9.92 28.56 9.37
C THR A 85 8.67 27.65 9.47
N PRO A 86 7.48 28.17 9.81
CA PRO A 86 6.26 27.34 9.85
C PRO A 86 5.97 26.60 8.53
N TRP A 87 6.31 27.22 7.40
CA TRP A 87 6.17 26.61 6.08
C TRP A 87 7.25 25.56 5.79
N GLY A 88 8.51 25.84 6.14
CA GLY A 88 9.62 24.89 6.04
C GLY A 88 9.40 23.63 6.88
N MET A 89 8.93 23.80 8.13
CA MET A 89 8.52 22.71 9.01
C MET A 89 7.36 21.91 8.40
N LYS A 90 6.29 22.58 7.93
CA LYS A 90 5.16 21.88 7.27
C LYS A 90 5.63 21.05 6.07
N LYS A 91 6.49 21.63 5.22
CA LYS A 91 7.06 20.96 4.05
C LYS A 91 7.90 19.76 4.46
N TYR A 92 8.74 19.89 5.49
CA TYR A 92 9.55 18.81 6.03
C TYR A 92 8.70 17.67 6.59
N PHE A 93 7.73 17.96 7.45
CA PHE A 93 6.86 16.92 8.01
C PHE A 93 6.03 16.22 6.94
N THR A 94 5.58 16.96 5.92
CA THR A 94 4.89 16.36 4.75
C THR A 94 5.83 15.42 4.00
N LYS A 95 7.07 15.86 3.72
CA LYS A 95 8.08 15.03 3.06
C LYS A 95 8.42 13.79 3.88
N LYS A 96 8.58 13.94 5.20
CA LYS A 96 8.89 12.82 6.10
C LYS A 96 7.75 11.82 6.18
N LYS A 97 6.50 12.28 6.20
CA LYS A 97 5.32 11.40 6.12
C LYS A 97 5.34 10.58 4.83
N ILE A 98 5.57 11.22 3.69
CA ILE A 98 5.65 10.54 2.39
C ILE A 98 6.79 9.51 2.38
N GLU A 99 7.95 9.85 2.93
CA GLU A 99 9.10 8.95 3.03
C GLU A 99 8.80 7.72 3.89
N ILE A 100 8.10 7.90 5.01
CA ILE A 100 7.65 6.78 5.86
C ILE A 100 6.67 5.89 5.12
N GLU A 101 5.70 6.46 4.39
CA GLU A 101 4.73 5.66 3.61
C GLU A 101 5.41 4.88 2.48
N LYS A 102 6.39 5.48 1.78
CA LYS A 102 7.23 4.78 0.80
C LYS A 102 7.98 3.60 1.41
N GLN A 103 8.57 3.79 2.58
CA GLN A 103 9.26 2.71 3.31
C GLN A 103 8.29 1.61 3.74
N ARG A 104 7.08 1.96 4.19
CA ARG A 104 6.04 1.00 4.57
C ARG A 104 5.54 0.16 3.41
N GLN A 105 5.50 0.76 2.22
CA GLN A 105 5.10 0.08 1.00
C GLN A 105 6.24 -0.71 0.36
N GLY A 106 7.46 -0.61 0.87
CA GLY A 106 8.62 -1.31 0.32
C GLY A 106 8.40 -2.82 0.21
N PHE A 107 8.81 -3.36 -0.93
CA PHE A 107 8.77 -4.79 -1.22
C PHE A 107 9.59 -5.60 -0.21
N SER A 108 9.01 -6.72 0.24
CA SER A 108 9.66 -7.67 1.15
C SER A 108 9.53 -9.08 0.60
N GLN A 109 10.66 -9.67 0.22
CA GLN A 109 10.71 -11.04 -0.31
C GLN A 109 10.24 -12.07 0.72
N GLU A 110 10.66 -11.92 1.98
CA GLU A 110 10.29 -12.80 3.10
C GLU A 110 8.77 -12.96 3.24
N ARG A 111 8.02 -11.87 3.04
CA ARG A 111 6.54 -11.88 3.10
C ARG A 111 5.94 -12.76 2.01
N ILE A 112 6.49 -12.69 0.79
CA ILE A 112 6.00 -13.46 -0.35
C ILE A 112 6.34 -14.94 -0.16
N ASP A 113 7.52 -15.26 0.38
CA ASP A 113 7.93 -16.64 0.61
C ASP A 113 7.03 -17.34 1.65
N PHE A 114 6.55 -16.60 2.66
CA PHE A 114 5.69 -17.15 3.71
C PHE A 114 4.19 -17.18 3.36
N LEU A 115 3.67 -16.13 2.73
CA LEU A 115 2.23 -16.01 2.41
C LEU A 115 1.88 -16.49 1.02
N GLY A 116 2.83 -16.55 0.09
CA GLY A 116 2.60 -16.63 -1.35
C GLY A 116 2.21 -15.27 -1.96
N ALA A 117 2.36 -15.15 -3.28
CA ALA A 117 2.15 -13.89 -4.00
C ALA A 117 0.71 -13.36 -3.89
N ASP A 118 -0.31 -14.19 -4.14
CA ASP A 118 -1.72 -13.80 -4.08
C ASP A 118 -2.12 -13.22 -2.71
N LEU A 119 -1.72 -13.89 -1.63
CA LEU A 119 -2.02 -13.48 -0.27
C LEU A 119 -1.19 -12.27 0.17
N ALA A 120 0.08 -12.18 -0.23
CA ALA A 120 0.91 -11.02 0.06
C ALA A 120 0.31 -9.74 -0.55
N VAL A 121 -0.15 -9.83 -1.81
CA VAL A 121 -0.87 -8.75 -2.50
C VAL A 121 -2.17 -8.40 -1.76
N ALA A 122 -2.93 -9.42 -1.36
CA ALA A 122 -4.19 -9.21 -0.64
C ALA A 122 -4.00 -8.48 0.69
N HIS A 123 -3.04 -8.92 1.50
CA HIS A 123 -2.70 -8.25 2.76
C HIS A 123 -2.20 -6.83 2.53
N PHE A 124 -1.37 -6.61 1.50
CA PHE A 124 -0.88 -5.28 1.14
C PHE A 124 -2.02 -4.33 0.79
N LEU A 125 -2.92 -4.73 -0.13
CA LEU A 125 -4.02 -3.89 -0.58
C LEU A 125 -5.02 -3.59 0.53
N VAL A 126 -5.39 -4.59 1.34
CA VAL A 126 -6.34 -4.39 2.44
C VAL A 126 -5.76 -3.49 3.53
N PHE A 127 -4.46 -3.59 3.84
CA PHE A 127 -3.81 -2.70 4.79
C PHE A 127 -3.78 -1.24 4.32
N GLN A 128 -3.69 -1.02 3.00
CA GLN A 128 -3.78 0.31 2.40
C GLN A 128 -5.23 0.84 2.30
N GLY A 129 -6.22 0.07 2.76
CA GLY A 129 -7.64 0.44 2.72
C GLY A 129 -8.38 0.00 1.45
N GLY A 130 -7.80 -0.92 0.68
CA GLY A 130 -8.41 -1.52 -0.50
C GLY A 130 -9.29 -2.71 -0.20
N LYS A 131 -9.88 -3.25 -1.27
CA LYS A 131 -10.72 -4.44 -1.24
C LYS A 131 -10.21 -5.48 -2.20
N VAL A 132 -10.36 -6.75 -1.85
CA VAL A 132 -9.88 -7.85 -2.69
C VAL A 132 -10.94 -8.93 -2.83
N LYS A 133 -10.88 -9.67 -3.95
CA LYS A 133 -11.80 -10.76 -4.25
C LYS A 133 -11.05 -11.99 -4.72
N PHE A 134 -11.37 -13.12 -4.11
CA PHE A 134 -10.75 -14.41 -4.41
C PHE A 134 -11.63 -15.27 -5.31
N ARG A 135 -10.99 -16.22 -6.00
CA ARG A 135 -11.67 -17.19 -6.84
C ARG A 135 -12.68 -18.00 -6.03
N GLY A 136 -13.92 -18.07 -6.52
CA GLY A 136 -14.99 -18.85 -5.88
C GLY A 136 -15.72 -18.14 -4.73
N SER A 137 -15.25 -16.96 -4.31
CA SER A 137 -15.99 -16.09 -3.39
C SER A 137 -16.59 -14.93 -4.17
N ASP A 138 -17.89 -14.67 -4.00
CA ASP A 138 -18.50 -13.47 -4.55
C ASP A 138 -18.30 -12.23 -3.65
N LYS A 139 -17.88 -12.45 -2.40
CA LYS A 139 -17.71 -11.40 -1.39
C LYS A 139 -16.37 -10.70 -1.53
N TRP A 140 -16.40 -9.37 -1.42
CA TRP A 140 -15.22 -8.54 -1.27
C TRP A 140 -14.70 -8.62 0.17
N VAL A 141 -13.39 -8.79 0.30
CA VAL A 141 -12.69 -8.74 1.59
C VAL A 141 -12.12 -7.33 1.75
N GLU A 142 -12.50 -6.69 2.85
CA GLU A 142 -12.05 -5.37 3.23
C GLU A 142 -11.54 -5.38 4.68
N LEU A 143 -10.88 -4.31 5.09
CA LEU A 143 -10.41 -4.16 6.46
C LEU A 143 -11.60 -3.90 7.37
N ASN A 144 -11.85 -4.77 8.35
CA ASN A 144 -12.90 -4.52 9.33
C ASN A 144 -12.49 -3.35 10.23
N GLU A 145 -13.28 -2.27 10.22
CA GLU A 145 -13.01 -1.05 10.98
C GLU A 145 -12.88 -1.33 12.50
N ASP A 146 -13.70 -2.23 13.03
CA ASP A 146 -13.77 -2.53 14.47
C ASP A 146 -12.55 -3.30 14.99
N LYS A 147 -12.03 -4.23 14.19
CA LYS A 147 -10.96 -5.15 14.62
C LYS A 147 -9.58 -4.76 14.09
N LYS A 148 -9.51 -3.81 13.16
CA LYS A 148 -8.28 -3.49 12.39
C LYS A 148 -7.61 -4.73 11.79
N THR A 149 -8.40 -5.77 11.52
CA THR A 149 -7.92 -7.02 10.93
C THR A 149 -8.80 -7.39 9.73
N ALA A 150 -8.15 -7.84 8.67
CA ALA A 150 -8.80 -8.43 7.51
C ALA A 150 -9.15 -9.90 7.82
N ASP A 151 -10.23 -10.41 7.25
CA ASP A 151 -10.53 -11.85 7.25
C ASP A 151 -9.68 -12.56 6.20
N LEU A 152 -8.36 -12.60 6.45
CA LEU A 152 -7.36 -13.18 5.57
C LEU A 152 -6.49 -14.17 6.37
N PRO A 153 -6.13 -15.33 5.79
CA PRO A 153 -5.25 -16.26 6.46
C PRO A 153 -3.84 -15.66 6.58
N SER A 154 -3.19 -15.95 7.71
CA SER A 154 -1.82 -15.51 8.02
C SER A 154 -0.74 -16.43 7.46
N LEU A 155 -1.13 -17.54 6.83
CA LEU A 155 -0.25 -18.55 6.25
C LEU A 155 -0.64 -18.79 4.80
N PHE A 156 0.32 -19.24 3.98
CA PHE A 156 0.06 -19.63 2.60
C PHE A 156 -1.11 -20.62 2.52
N ASN A 157 -2.07 -20.29 1.65
CA ASN A 157 -3.20 -21.16 1.37
C ASN A 157 -3.48 -21.18 -0.14
N PRO A 158 -3.35 -22.34 -0.81
CA PRO A 158 -3.50 -22.44 -2.26
C PRO A 158 -4.94 -22.17 -2.76
N ASN A 159 -5.93 -22.18 -1.88
CA ASN A 159 -7.31 -21.88 -2.23
C ASN A 159 -7.56 -20.37 -2.42
N TYR A 160 -6.70 -19.51 -1.89
CA TYR A 160 -6.83 -18.06 -1.97
C TYR A 160 -6.11 -17.53 -3.20
N ILE A 161 -6.78 -17.66 -4.34
CA ILE A 161 -6.31 -17.12 -5.63
C ILE A 161 -6.96 -15.76 -5.86
N LEU A 162 -6.16 -14.72 -6.04
CA LEU A 162 -6.66 -13.37 -6.26
C LEU A 162 -7.23 -13.24 -7.69
N THR A 163 -8.42 -12.67 -7.80
CA THR A 163 -9.13 -12.52 -9.09
C THR A 163 -9.49 -11.08 -9.41
N ALA A 164 -9.81 -10.29 -8.37
CA ALA A 164 -10.08 -8.88 -8.53
C ALA A 164 -9.57 -8.11 -7.30
N PHE A 165 -9.25 -6.85 -7.51
CA PHE A 165 -9.02 -5.93 -6.40
C PHE A 165 -9.46 -4.51 -6.73
N ASP A 166 -9.85 -3.81 -5.68
CA ASP A 166 -10.24 -2.41 -5.69
C ASP A 166 -9.24 -1.61 -4.84
N ALA A 167 -8.48 -0.77 -5.52
CA ALA A 167 -7.53 0.17 -4.97
C ALA A 167 -7.99 1.63 -5.15
N SER A 168 -9.31 1.86 -5.23
CA SER A 168 -9.89 3.19 -5.39
C SER A 168 -9.47 4.14 -4.27
N GLY A 169 -8.90 5.28 -4.63
CA GLY A 169 -8.45 6.31 -3.69
C GLY A 169 -7.19 5.96 -2.89
N ILE A 170 -6.53 4.83 -3.20
CA ILE A 170 -5.30 4.43 -2.52
C ILE A 170 -4.09 5.17 -3.11
N GLU A 171 -3.22 5.63 -2.22
CA GLU A 171 -1.92 6.22 -2.57
C GLU A 171 -0.84 5.14 -2.64
N ILE A 172 -0.75 4.45 -3.79
CA ILE A 172 0.35 3.50 -4.04
C ILE A 172 1.55 4.23 -4.64
N TYR A 173 2.71 4.07 -4.01
CA TYR A 173 4.00 4.53 -4.51
C TYR A 173 4.70 3.41 -5.31
N TYR A 174 5.70 3.77 -6.10
CA TYR A 174 6.43 2.80 -6.92
C TYR A 174 7.12 1.70 -6.10
N GLU A 175 7.56 2.01 -4.88
CA GLU A 175 8.16 1.05 -3.96
C GLU A 175 7.21 -0.12 -3.62
N GLY A 176 5.89 0.12 -3.62
CA GLY A 176 4.87 -0.91 -3.39
C GLY A 176 4.37 -1.60 -4.65
N LEU A 177 4.71 -1.08 -5.84
CA LEU A 177 4.26 -1.66 -7.11
C LEU A 177 4.82 -3.05 -7.32
N GLU A 178 6.05 -3.30 -6.86
CA GLU A 178 6.69 -4.62 -6.97
C GLU A 178 5.90 -5.71 -6.23
N THR A 179 5.21 -5.35 -5.15
CA THR A 179 4.37 -6.26 -4.37
C THR A 179 3.17 -6.74 -5.20
N LEU A 180 2.71 -5.95 -6.17
CA LEU A 180 1.57 -6.28 -7.04
C LEU A 180 1.93 -7.27 -8.17
N ASN A 181 3.20 -7.65 -8.31
CA ASN A 181 3.64 -8.62 -9.30
C ASN A 181 3.20 -10.06 -8.97
N ASN A 182 3.40 -10.97 -9.94
CA ASN A 182 3.25 -12.41 -9.76
C ASN A 182 1.83 -12.90 -9.39
N VAL A 183 0.80 -12.10 -9.73
CA VAL A 183 -0.62 -12.47 -9.61
C VAL A 183 -1.33 -12.45 -10.98
N PRO A 184 -0.97 -13.37 -11.89
CA PRO A 184 -1.41 -13.34 -13.30
C PRO A 184 -2.90 -13.69 -13.52
N LYS A 185 -3.59 -14.14 -12.46
CA LYS A 185 -5.00 -14.56 -12.51
C LYS A 185 -5.97 -13.42 -12.20
N VAL A 186 -5.46 -12.23 -11.89
CA VAL A 186 -6.29 -11.03 -11.72
C VAL A 186 -6.87 -10.61 -13.06
N THR A 187 -8.17 -10.36 -13.07
CA THR A 187 -8.96 -9.99 -14.25
C THR A 187 -9.66 -8.64 -14.09
N HIS A 188 -9.91 -8.18 -12.86
CA HIS A 188 -10.61 -6.93 -12.60
C HIS A 188 -9.80 -6.06 -11.64
N ILE A 189 -9.50 -4.84 -12.07
CA ILE A 189 -8.69 -3.89 -11.32
C ILE A 189 -9.39 -2.54 -11.29
N ASN A 190 -9.48 -1.93 -10.12
CA ASN A 190 -9.95 -0.56 -9.94
C ASN A 190 -8.85 0.28 -9.26
N PHE A 191 -8.38 1.32 -9.95
CA PHE A 191 -7.43 2.34 -9.50
C PHE A 191 -8.05 3.74 -9.58
N SER A 192 -9.38 3.84 -9.55
CA SER A 192 -10.07 5.13 -9.61
C SER A 192 -9.62 6.07 -8.48
N ARG A 193 -9.46 7.36 -8.78
CA ARG A 193 -9.05 8.40 -7.83
C ARG A 193 -7.67 8.17 -7.19
N SER A 194 -6.78 7.39 -7.80
CA SER A 194 -5.41 7.21 -7.31
C SER A 194 -4.51 8.39 -7.76
N PRO A 195 -4.00 9.22 -6.82
CA PRO A 195 -3.30 10.48 -7.17
C PRO A 195 -1.87 10.28 -7.71
N HIS A 196 -1.32 9.07 -7.54
CA HIS A 196 0.02 8.70 -7.99
C HIS A 196 0.01 7.81 -9.23
N PHE A 197 -1.17 7.47 -9.77
CA PHE A 197 -1.29 6.67 -10.96
C PHE A 197 -0.98 7.51 -12.21
N ASP A 198 0.12 7.17 -12.89
CA ASP A 198 0.63 7.87 -14.08
C ASP A 198 0.94 6.92 -15.24
N ASP A 199 1.48 7.47 -16.32
CA ASP A 199 1.77 6.71 -17.55
C ASP A 199 2.73 5.55 -17.32
N TRP A 200 3.73 5.72 -16.44
CA TRP A 200 4.69 4.66 -16.13
C TRP A 200 4.03 3.54 -15.32
N PHE A 201 3.17 3.91 -14.36
CA PHE A 201 2.36 2.94 -13.63
C PHE A 201 1.48 2.14 -14.60
N MET A 202 0.85 2.78 -15.57
CA MET A 202 0.02 2.12 -16.58
C MET A 202 0.83 1.14 -17.44
N ASP A 203 2.01 1.51 -17.90
CA ASP A 203 2.87 0.61 -18.68
C ASP A 203 3.30 -0.63 -17.88
N LYS A 204 3.66 -0.44 -16.61
CA LYS A 204 3.93 -1.57 -15.71
C LYS A 204 2.71 -2.44 -15.50
N LEU A 205 1.55 -1.84 -15.21
CA LEU A 205 0.30 -2.56 -14.99
C LEU A 205 -0.09 -3.41 -16.20
N SER A 206 0.00 -2.84 -17.41
CA SER A 206 -0.30 -3.56 -18.66
C SER A 206 0.55 -4.83 -18.81
N SER A 207 1.81 -4.77 -18.37
CA SER A 207 2.76 -5.88 -18.46
C SER A 207 2.57 -6.92 -17.34
N MET A 208 2.15 -6.49 -16.14
CA MET A 208 1.91 -7.37 -14.99
C MET A 208 0.65 -8.23 -15.14
N TYR A 209 -0.38 -7.70 -15.80
CA TYR A 209 -1.71 -8.32 -15.86
C TYR A 209 -2.17 -8.61 -17.30
N PRO A 210 -1.56 -9.59 -18.00
CA PRO A 210 -1.92 -9.90 -19.38
C PRO A 210 -3.36 -10.40 -19.55
N ASN A 211 -3.99 -10.90 -18.49
CA ASN A 211 -5.36 -11.43 -18.50
C ASN A 211 -6.42 -10.43 -18.02
N LEU A 212 -6.09 -9.14 -17.96
CA LEU A 212 -7.00 -8.10 -17.49
C LEU A 212 -8.23 -7.99 -18.40
N GLU A 213 -9.42 -8.01 -17.82
CA GLU A 213 -10.71 -7.86 -18.52
C GLU A 213 -11.42 -6.55 -18.19
N TYR A 214 -11.23 -6.03 -16.97
CA TYR A 214 -11.82 -4.78 -16.49
C TYR A 214 -10.74 -3.91 -15.84
N LEU A 215 -10.65 -2.65 -16.29
CA LEU A 215 -9.78 -1.64 -15.71
C LEU A 215 -10.54 -0.34 -15.50
N ASP A 216 -10.57 0.14 -14.26
CA ASP A 216 -11.04 1.49 -13.92
C ASP A 216 -9.88 2.35 -13.45
N VAL A 217 -9.57 3.40 -14.20
CA VAL A 217 -8.56 4.43 -13.86
C VAL A 217 -9.19 5.82 -13.95
N SER A 218 -10.48 5.91 -13.62
CA SER A 218 -11.19 7.19 -13.55
C SER A 218 -10.60 8.11 -12.50
N ASP A 219 -10.69 9.42 -12.73
CA ASP A 219 -10.20 10.47 -11.82
C ASP A 219 -8.71 10.36 -11.43
N CYS A 220 -7.87 9.77 -12.29
CA CYS A 220 -6.40 9.76 -12.15
C CYS A 220 -5.76 10.96 -12.89
N PRO A 221 -5.33 12.03 -12.18
CA PRO A 221 -4.95 13.30 -12.82
C PRO A 221 -3.59 13.30 -13.55
N LYS A 222 -2.74 12.30 -13.27
CA LYS A 222 -1.39 12.17 -13.85
C LYS A 222 -1.34 11.23 -15.05
N LEU A 223 -2.44 10.53 -15.35
CA LEU A 223 -2.53 9.66 -16.51
C LEU A 223 -2.81 10.52 -17.75
N SER A 224 -1.99 10.35 -18.78
CA SER A 224 -2.13 11.00 -20.09
C SER A 224 -2.49 9.98 -21.17
N GLU A 225 -2.69 10.47 -22.40
CA GLU A 225 -2.90 9.63 -23.57
C GLU A 225 -1.76 8.63 -23.81
N ARG A 226 -0.52 8.97 -23.44
CA ARG A 226 0.66 8.10 -23.63
C ARG A 226 0.59 6.84 -22.76
N GLY A 227 0.07 6.97 -21.54
CA GLY A 227 -0.12 5.83 -20.66
C GLY A 227 -1.14 4.84 -21.22
N LEU A 228 -2.22 5.36 -21.84
CA LEU A 228 -3.27 4.52 -22.42
C LEU A 228 -2.77 3.65 -23.57
N GLU A 229 -1.83 4.15 -24.38
CA GLU A 229 -1.26 3.38 -25.49
C GLU A 229 -0.77 2.01 -25.01
N ALA A 230 -0.15 1.91 -23.84
CA ALA A 230 0.39 0.66 -23.30
C ALA A 230 -0.63 -0.48 -23.14
N LEU A 231 -1.93 -0.17 -23.09
CA LEU A 231 -3.01 -1.15 -22.99
C LEU A 231 -3.17 -2.03 -24.24
N TYR A 232 -2.49 -1.72 -25.35
CA TYR A 232 -2.43 -2.61 -26.52
C TYR A 232 -1.94 -4.03 -26.16
N LYS A 233 -1.18 -4.18 -25.07
CA LYS A 233 -0.66 -5.46 -24.57
C LYS A 233 -1.75 -6.35 -23.94
N ASN A 234 -2.87 -5.76 -23.49
CA ASN A 234 -3.93 -6.46 -22.76
C ASN A 234 -5.06 -6.90 -23.72
N SER A 235 -4.79 -7.93 -24.50
CA SER A 235 -5.73 -8.41 -25.54
C SER A 235 -7.09 -8.90 -25.03
N LYS A 236 -7.22 -9.16 -23.73
CA LYS A 236 -8.47 -9.62 -23.08
C LYS A 236 -9.28 -8.48 -22.46
N LEU A 237 -8.82 -7.24 -22.55
CA LEU A 237 -9.48 -6.10 -21.93
C LEU A 237 -10.81 -5.81 -22.63
N LYS A 238 -11.91 -5.86 -21.86
CA LYS A 238 -13.28 -5.66 -22.36
C LYS A 238 -13.86 -4.33 -21.91
N THR A 239 -13.49 -3.85 -20.73
CA THR A 239 -14.01 -2.59 -20.18
C THR A 239 -12.88 -1.73 -19.65
N LEU A 240 -12.84 -0.49 -20.12
CA LEU A 240 -11.92 0.54 -19.65
C LEU A 240 -12.72 1.78 -19.25
N ILE A 241 -12.51 2.26 -18.02
CA ILE A 241 -13.07 3.52 -17.54
C ILE A 241 -11.94 4.52 -17.31
N VAL A 242 -12.03 5.67 -17.97
CA VAL A 242 -10.99 6.70 -17.98
C VAL A 242 -11.61 8.09 -17.84
N THR A 243 -10.81 9.06 -17.40
CA THR A 243 -11.23 10.46 -17.28
C THR A 243 -10.33 11.37 -18.11
N ASN A 244 -10.92 12.12 -19.05
CA ASN A 244 -10.19 13.10 -19.85
C ASN A 244 -10.08 14.43 -19.09
N HIS A 245 -9.15 14.51 -18.13
CA HIS A 245 -8.95 15.69 -17.26
C HIS A 245 -8.64 16.97 -18.05
N TYR A 246 -7.87 16.84 -19.12
CA TYR A 246 -7.39 17.98 -19.91
C TYR A 246 -8.24 18.27 -21.15
N LYS A 247 -9.33 17.52 -21.37
CA LYS A 247 -10.16 17.60 -22.59
C LYS A 247 -9.31 17.54 -23.86
N SER A 248 -8.27 16.70 -23.84
CA SER A 248 -7.34 16.55 -24.94
C SER A 248 -8.00 15.73 -26.05
N ALA A 249 -7.98 16.26 -27.29
CA ALA A 249 -8.44 15.51 -28.46
C ALA A 249 -7.55 14.28 -28.74
N ALA A 250 -6.25 14.37 -28.42
CA ALA A 250 -5.32 13.24 -28.54
C ALA A 250 -5.75 12.07 -27.65
N PHE A 251 -6.25 12.35 -26.45
CA PHE A 251 -6.75 11.33 -25.52
C PHE A 251 -7.94 10.55 -26.10
N GLU A 252 -8.90 11.26 -26.70
CA GLU A 252 -10.05 10.64 -27.36
C GLU A 252 -9.63 9.84 -28.60
N LEU A 253 -8.68 10.36 -29.39
CA LEU A 253 -8.13 9.65 -30.53
C LEU A 253 -7.41 8.36 -30.12
N THR A 254 -6.60 8.39 -29.06
CA THR A 254 -5.94 7.18 -28.52
C THR A 254 -6.96 6.15 -28.06
N CYS A 255 -8.06 6.59 -27.43
CA CYS A 255 -9.17 5.68 -27.09
C CYS A 255 -9.77 5.03 -28.34
N MET A 256 -10.01 5.80 -29.40
CA MET A 256 -10.51 5.24 -30.67
C MET A 256 -9.52 4.27 -31.30
N MET A 257 -8.22 4.58 -31.28
CA MET A 257 -7.16 3.67 -31.76
C MET A 257 -7.11 2.36 -30.96
N LEU A 258 -7.27 2.43 -29.64
CA LEU A 258 -7.33 1.24 -28.80
C LEU A 258 -8.54 0.37 -29.13
N GLN A 259 -9.69 0.96 -29.46
CA GLN A 259 -10.87 0.20 -29.89
C GLN A 259 -10.68 -0.46 -31.27
N ASP A 260 -9.90 0.16 -32.16
CA ASP A 260 -9.55 -0.44 -33.45
C ASP A 260 -8.63 -1.66 -33.27
N ILE A 261 -7.67 -1.58 -32.34
CA ILE A 261 -6.77 -2.70 -32.00
C ILE A 261 -7.51 -3.79 -31.19
N LEU A 262 -8.41 -3.39 -30.29
CA LEU A 262 -9.14 -4.25 -29.38
C LEU A 262 -10.65 -4.11 -29.64
N PRO A 263 -11.23 -4.85 -30.59
CA PRO A 263 -12.61 -4.64 -31.04
C PRO A 263 -13.68 -4.94 -29.98
N GLU A 264 -13.35 -5.76 -28.97
CA GLU A 264 -14.26 -6.07 -27.85
C GLU A 264 -14.22 -5.01 -26.73
N LEU A 265 -13.32 -4.01 -26.83
CA LEU A 265 -13.08 -3.02 -25.79
C LEU A 265 -14.16 -1.92 -25.78
N LYS A 266 -14.86 -1.83 -24.65
CA LYS A 266 -15.77 -0.73 -24.32
C LYS A 266 -15.03 0.29 -23.47
N ILE A 267 -14.85 1.50 -24.01
CA ILE A 267 -14.22 2.62 -23.31
C ILE A 267 -15.29 3.61 -22.86
N ASN A 268 -15.36 3.85 -21.56
CA ASN A 268 -16.23 4.86 -20.96
C ASN A 268 -15.37 6.06 -20.54
N ILE A 269 -15.48 7.16 -21.29
CA ILE A 269 -14.79 8.41 -20.98
C ILE A 269 -15.70 9.25 -20.06
N ILE A 270 -15.26 9.42 -18.81
CA ILE A 270 -15.96 10.22 -17.81
C ILE A 270 -15.47 11.67 -17.90
N THR A 271 -16.40 12.62 -17.81
CA THR A 271 -16.06 14.03 -17.63
C THR A 271 -15.55 14.23 -16.20
N PRO A 272 -14.39 14.89 -16.00
CA PRO A 272 -13.85 15.11 -14.66
C PRO A 272 -14.90 15.79 -13.79
N LYS A 273 -15.30 15.13 -12.69
CA LYS A 273 -16.17 15.75 -11.68
C LYS A 273 -15.37 16.89 -11.05
N GLU A 274 -15.98 18.07 -10.91
CA GLU A 274 -15.34 19.18 -10.19
C GLU A 274 -14.77 18.67 -8.86
N LYS A 275 -13.52 19.07 -8.56
CA LYS A 275 -12.70 18.65 -7.41
C LYS A 275 -13.54 18.14 -6.24
N MET A 276 -13.84 16.84 -6.21
CA MET A 276 -14.31 16.23 -4.98
C MET A 276 -13.15 16.33 -4.00
N LYS A 277 -13.44 16.89 -2.82
CA LYS A 277 -12.47 16.95 -1.73
C LYS A 277 -11.89 15.54 -1.58
N PRO A 278 -10.57 15.40 -1.38
CA PRO A 278 -9.99 14.10 -1.08
C PRO A 278 -10.84 13.47 0.02
N ILE A 279 -11.06 12.15 -0.05
CA ILE A 279 -11.59 11.41 1.09
C ILE A 279 -10.48 11.50 2.13
N ILE A 280 -10.48 12.60 2.88
CA ILE A 280 -9.69 12.73 4.07
C ILE A 280 -10.32 11.70 4.97
N ASN A 281 -9.64 10.58 5.17
CA ASN A 281 -9.97 9.65 6.23
C ASN A 281 -10.06 10.50 7.51
N THR A 282 -11.28 10.72 8.00
CA THR A 282 -11.57 11.59 9.17
C THR A 282 -10.98 11.01 10.46
N TYR A 283 -10.27 9.89 10.39
CA TYR A 283 -9.74 9.13 11.52
C TYR A 283 -8.56 9.75 12.29
N LEU A 284 -8.30 11.07 12.20
CA LEU A 284 -7.22 11.71 12.97
C LEU A 284 -7.61 13.03 13.65
N ILE A 285 -8.88 13.22 14.01
CA ILE A 285 -9.27 14.28 14.96
C ILE A 285 -10.31 13.75 15.96
N THR A 286 -9.80 13.12 17.01
CA THR A 286 -10.34 13.19 18.39
C THR A 286 -9.17 12.96 19.34
#